data_AF-A0A935H9U8-F1
#
_entry.id   AF-A0A935H9U8-F1
#
_cell.length_a   1.000
_cell.length_b   1.000
_cell.length_c   1.000
_cell.angle_alpha   90.00
_cell.angle_beta   90.00
_cell.angle_gamma   90.00
#
_symmetry.space_group_name_H-M   'P 1'
#
loop_
_entity.id
_entity.type
_entity.pdbx_description
1 polymer ?
#
loop_
_entity_poly.entity_id
_entity_poly.type
_entity_poly.pdbx_seq_one_letter_code
_entity_poly.pdbx_strand_id
1 'polypeptide(L)'
;MSKPKFKSKSTSSAASAAASNKAGALVESAQQIWAAGLGALKNAQGSGGKLFENLVKEGLSIEQKTRKFATGKVDEVRDVVETKVEKVKERASDTWDKLEKVFEDRVARALGKLGVPGRDEMEALVSRVEELSKSVKKLNPQAAAPVAAKKAPAKKAAAKTATRKAK
;
A
#
# COMPACT_ATOMS: atom_id res chain seq x y z
N MET A 1 -52.88 -59.70 71.68
CA MET A 1 -52.23 -59.38 70.39
C MET A 1 -52.03 -57.87 70.32
N SER A 2 -50.80 -57.38 70.48
CA SER A 2 -50.47 -55.94 70.38
C SER A 2 -49.66 -55.70 69.12
N LYS A 3 -50.21 -54.96 68.16
CA LYS A 3 -49.53 -54.57 66.91
C LYS A 3 -48.77 -53.25 67.11
N PRO A 4 -47.59 -53.06 66.49
CA PRO A 4 -46.72 -51.92 66.74
C PRO A 4 -47.17 -50.68 65.96
N LYS A 5 -46.95 -49.49 66.52
CA LYS A 5 -47.22 -48.20 65.86
C LYS A 5 -45.89 -47.55 65.46
N PHE A 6 -45.66 -47.38 64.16
CA PHE A 6 -44.48 -46.70 63.60
C PHE A 6 -44.50 -45.19 63.90
N LYS A 7 -43.34 -44.62 64.23
CA LYS A 7 -43.13 -43.20 64.57
C LYS A 7 -42.31 -42.53 63.47
N SER A 8 -42.90 -41.59 62.70
CA SER A 8 -42.20 -40.88 61.60
C SER A 8 -42.29 -39.34 61.67
N LYS A 9 -42.60 -38.74 62.82
CA LYS A 9 -42.90 -37.29 62.91
C LYS A 9 -41.74 -36.40 63.40
N SER A 10 -40.57 -36.95 63.76
CA SER A 10 -39.47 -36.15 64.36
C SER A 10 -38.37 -35.67 63.41
N THR A 11 -38.24 -36.22 62.20
CA THR A 11 -37.15 -35.86 61.26
C THR A 11 -37.46 -34.67 60.36
N SER A 12 -38.74 -34.35 60.12
CA SER A 12 -39.13 -33.23 59.24
C SER A 12 -39.03 -31.85 59.91
N SER A 13 -39.30 -31.76 61.23
CA SER A 13 -39.25 -30.49 61.97
C SER A 13 -37.83 -29.99 62.21
N ALA A 14 -36.87 -30.90 62.47
CA ALA A 14 -35.47 -30.52 62.68
C ALA A 14 -34.79 -30.09 61.37
N ALA A 15 -35.15 -30.73 60.25
CA ALA A 15 -34.67 -30.34 58.93
C ALA A 15 -35.21 -28.95 58.50
N SER A 16 -36.46 -28.64 58.81
CA SER A 16 -37.06 -27.32 58.53
C SER A 16 -36.42 -26.21 59.37
N ALA A 17 -36.16 -26.45 60.66
CA ALA A 17 -35.53 -25.45 61.53
C ALA A 17 -34.05 -25.19 61.15
N ALA A 18 -33.32 -26.24 60.76
CA ALA A 18 -31.95 -26.10 60.28
C ALA A 18 -31.87 -25.36 58.92
N ALA A 19 -32.86 -25.55 58.04
CA ALA A 19 -32.94 -24.83 56.76
C ALA A 19 -33.25 -23.34 56.95
N SER A 20 -34.16 -22.98 57.85
CA SER A 20 -34.49 -21.58 58.15
C SER A 20 -33.30 -20.81 58.75
N ASN A 21 -32.51 -21.44 59.64
CA ASN A 21 -31.31 -20.81 60.19
C ASN A 21 -30.22 -20.60 59.13
N LYS A 22 -30.06 -21.52 58.17
CA LYS A 22 -29.12 -21.35 57.05
C LYS A 22 -29.58 -20.28 56.06
N ALA A 23 -30.88 -20.18 55.81
CA ALA A 23 -31.45 -19.11 54.98
C ALA A 23 -31.25 -17.72 55.61
N GLY A 24 -31.44 -17.60 56.93
CA GLY A 24 -31.15 -16.36 57.66
C GLY A 24 -29.69 -15.94 57.59
N ALA A 25 -28.75 -16.89 57.76
CA ALA A 25 -27.32 -16.61 57.64
C ALA A 25 -26.91 -16.19 56.21
N LEU A 26 -27.57 -16.73 55.18
CA LEU A 26 -27.32 -16.36 53.78
C LEU A 26 -27.84 -14.95 53.47
N VAL A 27 -29.01 -14.59 53.99
CA VAL A 27 -29.58 -13.24 53.84
C VAL A 27 -28.71 -12.20 54.55
N GLU A 28 -28.24 -12.49 55.76
CA GLU A 28 -27.32 -11.61 56.50
C GLU A 28 -25.99 -11.43 55.76
N SER A 29 -25.42 -12.52 55.22
CA SER A 29 -24.20 -12.46 54.41
C SER A 29 -24.40 -11.66 53.12
N ALA A 30 -25.53 -11.86 52.43
CA ALA A 30 -25.87 -11.09 51.23
C ALA A 30 -26.04 -9.60 51.52
N GLN A 31 -26.62 -9.26 52.67
CA GLN A 31 -26.78 -7.88 53.12
C GLN A 31 -25.44 -7.21 53.47
N GLN A 32 -24.51 -7.97 54.06
CA GLN A 32 -23.15 -7.50 54.33
C GLN A 32 -22.34 -7.32 53.04
N ILE A 33 -22.45 -8.24 52.08
CA ILE A 33 -21.78 -8.12 50.77
C ILE A 33 -22.35 -6.92 49.99
N TRP A 34 -23.67 -6.69 50.05
CA TRP A 34 -24.30 -5.55 49.40
C TRP A 34 -23.90 -4.22 50.05
N ALA A 35 -23.88 -4.15 51.39
CA ALA A 35 -23.42 -2.96 52.11
C ALA A 35 -21.93 -2.67 51.85
N ALA A 36 -21.09 -3.69 51.80
CA ALA A 36 -19.68 -3.56 51.43
C ALA A 36 -19.50 -3.11 49.98
N GLY A 37 -20.32 -3.63 49.05
CA GLY A 37 -20.34 -3.21 47.65
C GLY A 37 -20.71 -1.73 47.48
N LEU A 38 -21.74 -1.26 48.20
CA LEU A 38 -22.14 0.16 48.23
C LEU A 38 -21.09 1.05 48.91
N GLY A 39 -20.44 0.57 49.97
CA GLY A 39 -19.36 1.27 50.66
C GLY A 39 -18.11 1.44 49.78
N ALA A 40 -17.71 0.40 49.06
CA ALA A 40 -16.59 0.43 48.12
C ALA A 40 -16.87 1.32 46.91
N LEU A 41 -18.10 1.30 46.38
CA LEU A 41 -18.51 2.17 45.27
C LEU A 41 -18.49 3.65 45.69
N LYS A 42 -18.97 3.97 46.90
CA LYS A 42 -18.89 5.33 47.47
C LYS A 42 -17.45 5.77 47.70
N ASN A 43 -16.58 4.86 48.16
CA ASN A 43 -15.15 5.13 48.30
C ASN A 43 -14.47 5.37 46.95
N ALA A 44 -14.81 4.60 45.90
CA ALA A 44 -14.31 4.79 44.54
C ALA A 44 -14.77 6.14 43.92
N GLN A 45 -16.01 6.56 44.18
CA GLN A 45 -16.49 7.88 43.76
C GLN A 45 -15.77 9.04 44.48
N GLY A 46 -15.41 8.88 45.76
CA GLY A 46 -14.67 9.90 46.52
C GLY A 46 -13.15 9.92 46.28
N SER A 47 -12.56 8.78 45.91
CA SER A 47 -11.10 8.64 45.68
C SER A 47 -10.69 8.73 44.21
N GLY A 48 -11.62 8.58 43.26
CA GLY A 48 -11.36 8.67 41.83
C GLY A 48 -10.83 10.02 41.36
N GLY A 49 -11.32 11.12 41.93
CA GLY A 49 -10.87 12.48 41.58
C GLY A 49 -9.40 12.73 41.90
N LYS A 50 -8.93 12.30 43.07
CA LYS A 50 -7.51 12.45 43.48
C LYS A 50 -6.57 11.59 42.67
N LEU A 51 -6.98 10.36 42.33
CA LEU A 51 -6.22 9.50 41.42
C LEU A 51 -6.13 10.11 40.03
N PHE A 52 -7.22 10.65 39.51
CA PHE A 52 -7.23 11.37 38.23
C PHE A 52 -6.35 12.61 38.26
N GLU A 53 -6.45 13.47 39.28
CA GLU A 53 -5.58 14.65 39.44
C GLU A 53 -4.10 14.27 39.51
N ASN A 54 -3.77 13.20 40.23
CA ASN A 54 -2.40 12.68 40.28
C ASN A 54 -1.93 12.16 38.91
N LEU A 55 -2.77 11.40 38.20
CA LEU A 55 -2.46 10.94 36.84
C LEU A 55 -2.29 12.10 35.86
N VAL A 56 -3.13 13.13 35.94
CA VAL A 56 -3.04 14.33 35.10
C VAL A 56 -1.75 15.09 35.42
N LYS A 57 -1.38 15.24 36.68
CA LYS A 57 -0.14 15.89 37.10
C LYS A 57 1.10 15.11 36.64
N GLU A 58 1.06 13.79 36.73
CA GLU A 58 2.11 12.90 36.22
C GLU A 58 2.23 13.02 34.69
N GLY A 59 1.10 13.03 33.98
CA GLY A 59 1.03 13.21 32.52
C GLY A 59 1.61 14.55 32.07
N LEU A 60 1.25 15.65 32.74
CA LEU A 60 1.81 16.97 32.47
C LEU A 60 3.32 17.02 32.77
N SER A 61 3.79 16.35 33.83
CA SER A 61 5.22 16.26 34.14
C SER A 61 6.00 15.46 33.09
N ILE A 62 5.43 14.35 32.62
CA ILE A 62 6.00 13.52 31.56
C ILE A 62 6.04 14.28 30.24
N GLU A 63 4.97 14.99 29.86
CA GLU A 63 4.95 15.81 28.65
C GLU A 63 6.01 16.91 28.71
N GLN A 64 6.12 17.63 29.82
CA GLN A 64 7.13 18.68 29.98
C GLN A 64 8.56 18.12 29.93
N LYS A 65 8.80 16.97 30.55
CA LYS A 65 10.10 16.28 30.49
C LYS A 65 10.39 15.84 29.06
N THR A 66 9.47 15.14 28.40
CA THR A 66 9.61 14.68 27.02
C THR A 66 9.79 15.83 26.05
N ARG A 67 9.06 16.93 26.19
CA ARG A 67 9.21 18.14 25.36
C ARG A 67 10.62 18.73 25.53
N LYS A 68 11.12 18.87 26.76
CA LYS A 68 12.47 19.39 27.03
C LYS A 68 13.57 18.47 26.47
N PHE A 69 13.41 17.14 26.61
CA PHE A 69 14.35 16.17 26.06
C PHE A 69 14.30 16.11 24.53
N ALA A 70 13.12 16.20 23.94
CA ALA A 70 12.93 16.24 22.49
C ALA A 70 13.52 17.53 21.92
N THR A 71 13.16 18.72 22.42
CA THR A 71 13.70 19.97 21.88
C THR A 71 15.21 20.12 22.10
N GLY A 72 15.74 19.66 23.24
CA GLY A 72 17.18 19.81 23.54
C GLY A 72 18.11 18.84 22.81
N LYS A 73 17.62 17.68 22.36
CA LYS A 73 18.43 16.68 21.63
C LYS A 73 18.09 16.59 20.14
N VAL A 74 16.92 17.08 19.71
CA VAL A 74 16.52 17.01 18.31
C VAL A 74 17.34 17.95 17.45
N ASP A 75 17.73 19.15 17.90
CA ASP A 75 18.48 20.06 17.02
C ASP A 75 19.90 19.54 16.69
N GLU A 76 20.62 18.99 17.66
CA GLU A 76 21.94 18.39 17.43
C GLU A 76 21.86 17.07 16.63
N VAL A 77 20.84 16.25 16.90
CA VAL A 77 20.62 15.00 16.15
C VAL A 77 20.08 15.28 14.74
N ARG A 78 19.32 16.36 14.54
CA ARG A 78 18.77 16.76 13.25
C ARG A 78 19.88 17.14 12.29
N ASP A 79 20.85 17.97 12.70
CA ASP A 79 22.00 18.33 11.86
C ASP A 79 22.83 17.09 11.45
N VAL A 80 23.06 16.17 12.40
CA VAL A 80 23.79 14.93 12.14
C VAL A 80 23.01 13.98 11.22
N VAL A 81 21.68 13.90 11.40
CA VAL A 81 20.79 13.08 10.56
C VAL A 81 20.68 13.69 9.17
N GLU A 82 20.53 15.00 9.02
CA GLU A 82 20.46 15.70 7.74
C GLU A 82 21.75 15.49 6.94
N THR A 83 22.91 15.67 7.57
CA THR A 83 24.22 15.42 6.95
C THR A 83 24.43 13.93 6.57
N LYS A 84 23.93 12.99 7.39
CA LYS A 84 24.01 11.55 7.08
C LYS A 84 23.01 11.15 5.99
N VAL A 85 21.82 11.72 5.97
CA VAL A 85 20.78 11.45 4.97
C VAL A 85 21.24 11.95 3.61
N GLU A 86 21.89 13.10 3.51
CA GLU A 86 22.49 13.56 2.25
C GLU A 86 23.56 12.60 1.72
N LYS A 87 24.50 12.16 2.57
CA LYS A 87 25.54 11.18 2.18
C LYS A 87 24.99 9.79 1.85
N VAL A 88 23.88 9.39 2.47
CA VAL A 88 23.20 8.13 2.16
C VAL A 88 22.41 8.28 0.86
N LYS A 89 21.77 9.42 0.61
CA LYS A 89 21.05 9.71 -0.63
C LYS A 89 22.00 9.71 -1.84
N GLU A 90 23.18 10.29 -1.71
CA GLU A 90 24.19 10.32 -2.79
C GLU A 90 24.69 8.90 -3.12
N ARG A 91 25.09 8.10 -2.11
CA ARG A 91 25.50 6.70 -2.33
C ARG A 91 24.34 5.78 -2.75
N ALA A 92 23.13 6.10 -2.31
CA ALA A 92 21.94 5.38 -2.71
C ALA A 92 21.59 5.69 -4.18
N SER A 93 21.86 6.90 -4.69
CA SER A 93 21.66 7.25 -6.09
C SER A 93 22.52 6.38 -7.00
N ASP A 94 23.82 6.25 -6.71
CA ASP A 94 24.72 5.38 -7.49
C ASP A 94 24.29 3.90 -7.48
N THR A 95 23.70 3.47 -6.36
CA THR A 95 23.20 2.10 -6.21
C THR A 95 21.86 1.93 -6.91
N TRP A 96 21.04 2.99 -6.94
CA TRP A 96 19.77 3.06 -7.65
C TRP A 96 19.98 3.00 -9.16
N ASP A 97 20.95 3.73 -9.70
CA ASP A 97 21.29 3.70 -11.13
C ASP A 97 21.76 2.29 -11.57
N LYS A 98 22.49 1.58 -10.70
CA LYS A 98 22.86 0.17 -10.93
C LYS A 98 21.64 -0.75 -10.90
N LEU A 99 20.68 -0.50 -10.00
CA LEU A 99 19.44 -1.26 -9.93
C LEU A 99 18.55 -1.00 -11.14
N GLU A 100 18.49 0.23 -11.64
CA GLU A 100 17.80 0.59 -12.87
C GLU A 100 18.38 -0.20 -14.04
N LYS A 101 19.70 -0.26 -14.17
CA LYS A 101 20.37 -1.07 -15.21
C LYS A 101 20.05 -2.57 -15.11
N VAL A 102 20.06 -3.14 -13.90
CA VAL A 102 19.71 -4.56 -13.70
C VAL A 102 18.24 -4.81 -13.97
N PHE A 103 17.37 -3.86 -13.62
CA PHE A 103 15.94 -3.93 -13.90
C PHE A 103 15.69 -3.86 -15.41
N GLU A 104 16.31 -2.92 -16.12
CA GLU A 104 16.26 -2.83 -17.58
C GLU A 104 16.72 -4.14 -18.23
N ASP A 105 17.86 -4.70 -17.80
CA ASP A 105 18.34 -5.99 -18.31
C ASP A 105 17.33 -7.12 -18.05
N ARG A 106 16.69 -7.13 -16.88
CA ARG A 106 15.71 -8.16 -16.53
C ARG A 106 14.42 -8.01 -17.34
N VAL A 107 13.95 -6.78 -17.52
CA VAL A 107 12.77 -6.44 -18.32
C VAL A 107 13.04 -6.75 -19.79
N ALA A 108 14.20 -6.34 -20.33
CA ALA A 108 14.62 -6.66 -21.69
C ALA A 108 14.67 -8.18 -21.92
N ARG A 109 15.25 -8.96 -20.99
CA ARG A 109 15.25 -10.42 -21.08
C ARG A 109 13.84 -11.03 -21.00
N ALA A 110 12.96 -10.49 -20.17
CA ALA A 110 11.58 -10.96 -20.07
C ALA A 110 10.79 -10.67 -21.36
N LEU A 111 10.95 -9.47 -21.92
CA LEU A 111 10.35 -9.06 -23.18
C LEU A 111 10.89 -9.87 -24.38
N GLY A 112 12.20 -10.14 -24.41
CA GLY A 112 12.82 -11.00 -25.41
C GLY A 112 12.28 -12.44 -25.36
N LYS A 113 12.05 -12.99 -24.15
CA LYS A 113 11.38 -14.30 -23.99
C LYS A 113 9.93 -14.29 -24.47
N LEU A 114 9.27 -13.13 -24.44
CA LEU A 114 7.93 -12.93 -24.97
C LEU A 114 7.92 -12.67 -26.50
N GLY A 115 9.08 -12.63 -27.14
CA GLY A 115 9.22 -12.41 -28.58
C GLY A 115 9.20 -10.94 -29.00
N VAL A 116 9.37 -10.00 -28.06
CA VAL A 116 9.51 -8.57 -28.38
C VAL A 116 10.98 -8.31 -28.75
N PRO A 117 11.28 -7.90 -30.00
CA PRO A 117 12.65 -7.60 -30.42
C PRO A 117 13.21 -6.37 -29.69
N GLY A 118 14.48 -6.44 -29.30
CA GLY A 118 15.20 -5.35 -28.64
C GLY A 118 15.62 -4.21 -29.59
N ARG A 119 16.14 -3.11 -29.02
CA ARG A 119 16.63 -1.95 -29.80
C ARG A 119 17.83 -2.32 -30.68
N ASP A 120 18.79 -3.06 -30.16
CA ASP A 120 20.00 -3.42 -30.90
C ASP A 120 19.69 -4.32 -32.10
N GLU A 121 18.70 -5.22 -31.93
CA GLU A 121 18.24 -6.13 -32.98
C GLU A 121 17.49 -5.37 -34.08
N MET A 122 16.67 -4.39 -33.71
CA MET A 122 16.03 -3.47 -34.66
C MET A 122 17.07 -2.67 -35.45
N GLU A 123 18.09 -2.14 -34.79
CA GLU A 123 19.14 -1.36 -35.44
C GLU A 123 20.00 -2.22 -36.38
N ALA A 124 20.37 -3.43 -35.96
CA ALA A 124 21.04 -4.41 -36.81
C ALA A 124 20.19 -4.77 -38.05
N LEU A 125 18.88 -4.92 -37.87
CA LEU A 125 17.96 -5.20 -38.98
C LEU A 125 17.85 -4.02 -39.94
N VAL A 126 17.74 -2.79 -39.44
CA VAL A 126 17.73 -1.56 -40.25
C VAL A 126 19.01 -1.47 -41.08
N SER A 127 20.17 -1.66 -40.47
CA SER A 127 21.46 -1.62 -41.17
C SER A 127 21.53 -2.67 -42.29
N ARG A 128 21.04 -3.89 -42.01
CA ARG A 128 20.97 -4.97 -43.00
C ARG A 128 20.00 -4.66 -44.14
N VAL A 129 18.89 -4.01 -43.85
CA VAL A 129 17.92 -3.56 -44.86
C VAL A 129 18.51 -2.46 -45.74
N GLU A 130 19.30 -1.54 -45.18
CA GLU A 130 19.99 -0.52 -45.95
C GLU A 130 21.04 -1.12 -46.90
N GLU A 131 21.83 -2.08 -46.43
CA GLU A 131 22.83 -2.77 -47.25
C GLU A 131 22.17 -3.59 -48.37
N LEU A 132 21.07 -4.27 -48.06
CA LEU A 132 20.29 -5.00 -49.05
C LEU A 132 19.65 -4.03 -50.05
N SER A 133 19.12 -2.88 -49.60
CA SER A 133 18.58 -1.83 -50.47
C SER A 133 19.64 -1.26 -51.41
N LYS A 134 20.88 -1.06 -50.93
CA LYS A 134 22.01 -0.63 -51.75
C LYS A 134 22.37 -1.70 -52.80
N SER A 135 22.33 -2.97 -52.41
CA SER A 135 22.63 -4.11 -53.29
C SER A 135 21.56 -4.29 -54.37
N VAL A 136 20.27 -4.19 -54.01
CA VAL A 136 19.15 -4.22 -54.95
C VAL A 136 19.18 -3.05 -55.92
N LYS A 137 19.50 -1.83 -55.44
CA LYS A 137 19.70 -0.66 -56.33
C LYS A 137 20.87 -0.85 -57.31
N LYS A 138 21.96 -1.49 -56.88
CA LYS A 138 23.10 -1.82 -57.75
C LYS A 138 22.74 -2.89 -58.80
N LEU A 139 21.96 -3.90 -58.43
CA LEU A 139 21.55 -4.98 -59.32
C LEU A 139 20.36 -4.60 -60.21
N ASN A 140 19.56 -3.61 -59.81
CA ASN A 140 18.46 -3.05 -60.59
C ASN A 140 18.66 -1.54 -60.86
N PRO A 141 19.62 -1.16 -61.72
CA PRO A 141 19.78 0.23 -62.15
C PRO A 141 18.57 0.75 -62.95
N GLN A 142 17.64 -0.11 -63.37
CA GLN A 142 16.47 0.24 -64.17
C GLN A 142 15.32 0.86 -63.36
N ALA A 143 15.35 0.79 -62.02
CA ALA A 143 14.39 1.51 -61.17
C ALA A 143 14.87 2.94 -60.77
N ALA A 144 16.09 3.33 -61.15
CA ALA A 144 16.67 4.64 -60.84
C ALA A 144 17.07 5.45 -62.09
N ALA A 145 16.64 5.05 -63.29
CA ALA A 145 16.67 5.95 -64.43
C ALA A 145 15.53 6.96 -64.25
N PRO A 146 15.78 8.28 -64.26
CA PRO A 146 14.69 9.23 -64.38
C PRO A 146 13.94 8.85 -65.65
N VAL A 147 12.62 8.76 -65.59
CA VAL A 147 11.77 8.65 -66.77
C VAL A 147 12.07 9.87 -67.64
N ALA A 148 13.06 9.75 -68.51
CA ALA A 148 13.34 10.71 -69.55
C ALA A 148 12.06 10.79 -70.35
N ALA A 149 11.38 11.92 -70.23
CA ALA A 149 10.20 12.25 -70.98
C ALA A 149 10.46 11.88 -72.45
N LYS A 150 9.79 10.82 -72.91
CA LYS A 150 9.81 10.42 -74.32
C LYS A 150 9.29 11.62 -75.11
N LYS A 151 10.20 12.33 -75.77
CA LYS A 151 9.88 13.26 -76.87
C LYS A 151 9.05 12.46 -77.86
N ALA A 152 7.77 12.78 -77.96
CA ALA A 152 6.89 12.24 -78.98
C ALA A 152 7.39 12.71 -80.37
N PRO A 153 7.47 11.84 -81.38
CA PRO A 153 7.91 12.24 -82.70
C PRO A 153 6.84 13.11 -83.36
N ALA A 154 7.29 14.23 -83.92
CA ALA A 154 6.48 15.12 -84.72
C ALA A 154 5.85 14.37 -85.90
N LYS A 155 4.52 14.39 -85.98
CA LYS A 155 3.80 14.05 -87.21
C LYS A 155 3.21 15.34 -87.78
N LYS A 156 3.81 15.79 -88.88
CA LYS A 156 3.39 16.94 -89.68
C LYS A 156 2.28 16.50 -90.67
N ALA A 157 1.39 17.45 -90.96
CA ALA A 157 0.40 17.52 -92.06
C ALA A 157 -0.91 16.74 -91.86
N ALA A 158 -2.11 17.23 -92.21
CA ALA A 158 -2.58 18.53 -92.68
C ALA A 158 -4.13 18.54 -92.70
N ALA A 159 -4.70 19.75 -92.68
CA ALA A 159 -5.98 20.19 -93.29
C ALA A 159 -7.34 19.76 -92.68
N LYS A 160 -8.11 20.77 -92.25
CA LYS A 160 -9.50 21.13 -92.68
C LYS A 160 -9.96 22.36 -91.87
N THR A 161 -9.78 23.58 -92.38
CA THR A 161 -10.81 24.45 -93.01
C THR A 161 -12.08 24.66 -92.16
N ALA A 162 -12.30 25.88 -91.63
CA ALA A 162 -13.39 26.78 -92.06
C ALA A 162 -13.72 27.91 -91.04
N THR A 163 -13.62 29.14 -91.55
CA THR A 163 -14.50 30.32 -91.33
C THR A 163 -14.58 31.00 -89.96
N ARG A 164 -14.23 32.31 -89.95
CA ARG A 164 -15.22 33.41 -89.89
C ARG A 164 -14.62 34.73 -90.43
N LYS A 165 -15.39 35.36 -91.34
CA LYS A 165 -15.26 36.71 -91.93
C LYS A 165 -15.13 37.78 -90.83
N ALA A 166 -14.30 38.82 -90.93
CA ALA A 166 -14.19 39.89 -91.93
C ALA A 166 -15.25 40.99 -91.80
N LYS A 167 -14.73 42.20 -91.53
CA LYS A 167 -15.31 43.55 -91.62
C LYS A 167 -16.30 43.97 -90.55
#